data_AF-A0AA37IBR0-F1
#
_entry.id   AF-A0AA37IBR0-F1
#
_cell.length_a   1.000
_cell.length_b   1.000
_cell.length_c   1.000
_cell.angle_alpha   90.00
_cell.angle_beta   90.00
_cell.angle_gamma   90.00
#
_symmetry.space_group_name_H-M   'P 1'
#
loop_
_entity.id
_entity.type
_entity.pdbx_description
1 polymer ?
#
loop_
_entity_poly.entity_id
_entity_poly.type
_entity_poly.pdbx_seq_one_letter_code
_entity_poly.pdbx_strand_id
1 'polypeptide(L)'
;MRTLLEQQATSDGAREVITVLGLRKDESASRSLAMAEREDTADVAVRNRGGGLTLSPLADWSSDDIWTMLALLADPGNMSFGSPLLPATIHRLSEIYRAGNGGTCGVVMGESGARASCGSRFGCAFCCVAGDRDKSLEAMIEDEQYGHLRPLNDFRNYLLAIQWDMSRRELIGRSLSDAGYTRVQADTYSYLTRVDLLKKLCSIDATERARAEAHSGALATGSIPDTEENRLLCEPQFEFVTPQQLVAIDFFLSMHHYAPHAFPALAVWHDVNVLGRRYPIPKLEPLPKPEIVMHGWYPVGEYDREAPSVGLRSLDAEQWNPYRHPDRPGRYARTTGGEQTVYFEEASQFEVDAEAACLFVTCEYGTAFMLQMQHRDAIESARFWLNEGIVKLPTRMAQRYQDMAKRGQYFARLAQRLNLTPAELDAHLVSNAISDTDHDALLGHDKVQLSLFEEAA
;
A
#
# COMPACT_ATOMS: atom_id res chain seq x y z
N MET A 1 13.28 0.88 -11.25
CA MET A 1 13.54 0.52 -12.65
C MET A 1 14.21 1.67 -13.42
N ARG A 2 13.56 2.84 -13.60
CA ARG A 2 14.13 3.98 -14.34
C ARG A 2 15.54 4.39 -13.89
N THR A 3 15.74 4.68 -12.60
CA THR A 3 17.05 5.08 -12.06
C THR A 3 18.12 4.01 -12.27
N LEU A 4 17.73 2.73 -12.24
CA LEU A 4 18.60 1.59 -12.44
C LEU A 4 19.05 1.51 -13.92
N LEU A 5 18.12 1.73 -14.85
CA LEU A 5 18.40 1.82 -16.29
C LEU A 5 19.27 3.04 -16.63
N GLU A 6 19.03 4.19 -15.99
CA GLU A 6 19.85 5.40 -16.16
C GLU A 6 21.28 5.19 -15.63
N GLN A 7 21.43 4.54 -14.46
CA GLN A 7 22.74 4.18 -13.91
C GLN A 7 23.49 3.21 -14.83
N GLN A 8 22.81 2.19 -15.35
CA GLN A 8 23.40 1.22 -16.27
C GLN A 8 23.82 1.86 -17.61
N ALA A 9 22.96 2.71 -18.20
CA ALA A 9 23.31 3.44 -19.41
C ALA A 9 24.55 4.33 -19.19
N THR A 10 24.64 4.97 -18.02
CA THR A 10 25.80 5.79 -17.66
C THR A 10 27.07 4.95 -17.50
N SER A 11 26.98 3.77 -16.86
CA SER A 11 28.14 2.86 -16.74
C SER A 11 28.61 2.30 -18.08
N ASP A 12 27.68 2.12 -19.02
CA ASP A 12 27.96 1.64 -20.38
C ASP A 12 28.50 2.76 -21.29
N GLY A 13 28.71 3.97 -20.76
CA GLY A 13 29.28 5.11 -21.47
C GLY A 13 28.30 5.88 -22.36
N ALA A 14 26.99 5.66 -22.20
CA ALA A 14 25.98 6.45 -22.89
C ALA A 14 26.04 7.90 -22.41
N ARG A 15 26.15 8.85 -23.36
CA ARG A 15 26.24 10.28 -23.05
C ARG A 15 24.89 10.90 -22.74
N GLU A 16 23.82 10.40 -23.37
CA GLU A 16 22.47 10.91 -23.21
C GLU A 16 21.46 9.75 -23.26
N VAL A 17 20.44 9.82 -22.42
CA VAL A 17 19.37 8.84 -22.33
C VAL A 17 18.08 9.46 -22.85
N ILE A 18 17.44 8.81 -23.83
CA ILE A 18 16.13 9.20 -24.35
C ILE A 18 15.07 8.32 -23.70
N THR A 19 14.11 8.96 -23.04
CA THR A 19 12.93 8.29 -22.50
C THR A 19 11.84 8.27 -23.57
N VAL A 20 11.53 7.08 -24.08
CA VAL A 20 10.45 6.90 -25.06
C VAL A 20 9.13 6.65 -24.33
N LEU A 21 8.12 7.46 -24.62
CA LEU A 21 6.82 7.44 -23.95
C LEU A 21 5.69 7.20 -24.97
N GLY A 22 4.71 6.38 -24.60
CA GLY A 22 3.50 6.14 -25.40
C GLY A 22 2.40 7.19 -25.19
N LEU A 23 2.77 8.46 -24.96
CA LEU A 23 1.80 9.54 -24.71
C LEU A 23 1.12 9.97 -26.02
N ARG A 24 -0.15 10.35 -25.94
CA ARG A 24 -0.93 10.82 -27.09
C ARG A 24 -1.76 12.04 -26.69
N LYS A 25 -1.85 13.03 -27.59
CA LYS A 25 -2.66 14.25 -27.37
C LYS A 25 -4.14 13.93 -27.25
N ASP A 26 -4.59 12.83 -27.87
CA ASP A 26 -5.98 12.32 -27.84
C ASP A 26 -6.42 11.80 -26.46
N GLU A 27 -5.52 11.55 -25.50
CA GLU A 27 -5.87 10.90 -24.24
C GLU A 27 -6.68 11.76 -23.26
N SER A 28 -6.40 13.07 -23.22
CA SER A 28 -7.18 14.07 -22.49
C SER A 28 -6.74 15.49 -22.85
N ALA A 29 -7.64 16.47 -22.67
CA ALA A 29 -7.31 17.88 -22.83
C ALA A 29 -6.12 18.32 -21.94
N SER A 30 -6.08 17.84 -20.69
CA SER A 30 -4.98 18.14 -19.77
C SER A 30 -3.65 17.56 -20.24
N ARG A 31 -3.62 16.34 -20.81
CA ARG A 31 -2.40 15.75 -21.37
C ARG A 31 -1.97 16.49 -22.63
N SER A 32 -2.90 16.86 -23.50
CA SER A 32 -2.63 17.65 -24.70
C SER A 32 -1.94 18.98 -24.35
N LEU A 33 -2.47 19.72 -23.37
CA LEU A 33 -1.86 20.96 -22.87
C LEU A 33 -0.46 20.72 -22.29
N ALA A 34 -0.30 19.69 -21.44
CA ALA A 34 0.99 19.38 -20.83
C ALA A 34 2.05 18.92 -21.85
N MET A 35 1.63 18.18 -22.89
CA MET A 35 2.51 17.79 -24.01
C MET A 35 2.92 19.00 -24.84
N ALA A 36 1.98 19.92 -25.10
CA ALA A 36 2.28 21.17 -25.80
C ALA A 36 3.27 22.05 -25.02
N GLU A 37 3.12 22.17 -23.70
CA GLU A 37 4.06 22.92 -22.84
C GLU A 37 5.47 22.31 -22.84
N ARG A 38 5.57 20.98 -22.94
CA ARG A 38 6.85 20.27 -23.05
C ARG A 38 7.39 20.20 -24.48
N GLU A 39 6.63 20.70 -25.46
CA GLU A 39 6.90 20.57 -26.88
C GLU A 39 7.09 19.10 -27.32
N ASP A 40 6.40 18.15 -26.68
CA ASP A 40 6.53 16.72 -26.97
C ASP A 40 6.20 16.43 -28.46
N THR A 41 7.13 15.79 -29.18
CA THR A 41 6.95 15.44 -30.60
C THR A 41 7.08 13.93 -30.86
N ALA A 42 6.55 13.50 -32.00
CA ALA A 42 6.62 12.11 -32.47
C ALA A 42 8.01 11.72 -32.99
N ASP A 43 8.69 12.64 -33.65
CA ASP A 43 9.88 12.32 -34.45
C ASP A 43 11.19 12.81 -33.83
N VAL A 44 11.13 13.81 -32.94
CA VAL A 44 12.31 14.47 -32.38
C VAL A 44 12.30 14.40 -30.86
N ALA A 45 13.41 13.94 -30.28
CA ALA A 45 13.57 13.93 -28.84
C ALA A 45 13.73 15.35 -28.31
N VAL A 46 12.93 15.71 -27.31
CA VAL A 46 12.88 17.06 -26.73
C VAL A 46 13.45 17.05 -25.33
N ARG A 47 14.19 18.10 -24.96
CA ARG A 47 14.81 18.20 -23.64
C ARG A 47 13.83 18.79 -22.65
N ASN A 48 13.50 18.04 -21.61
CA ASN A 48 12.66 18.53 -20.53
C ASN A 48 13.42 19.50 -19.61
N ARG A 49 12.67 20.20 -18.73
CA ARG A 49 13.25 21.14 -17.74
C ARG A 49 14.28 20.51 -16.79
N GLY A 50 14.23 19.19 -16.60
CA GLY A 50 15.18 18.42 -15.81
C GLY A 50 16.43 17.95 -16.57
N GLY A 51 16.59 18.35 -17.84
CA GLY A 51 17.75 18.02 -18.67
C GLY A 51 17.67 16.66 -19.40
N GLY A 52 16.67 15.84 -19.11
CA GLY A 52 16.45 14.55 -19.77
C GLY A 52 15.76 14.70 -21.13
N LEU A 53 16.05 13.78 -22.07
CA LEU A 53 15.42 13.75 -23.38
C LEU A 53 14.17 12.86 -23.37
N THR A 54 13.08 13.33 -23.98
CA THR A 54 11.82 12.60 -24.13
C THR A 54 11.39 12.53 -25.58
N LEU A 55 10.92 11.36 -26.03
CA LEU A 55 10.35 11.14 -27.37
C LEU A 55 8.98 10.49 -27.22
N SER A 56 7.97 10.99 -27.93
CA SER A 56 6.60 10.45 -27.85
C SER A 56 6.08 10.03 -29.22
N PRO A 57 6.49 8.87 -29.77
CA PRO A 57 6.22 8.47 -31.16
C PRO A 57 4.73 8.41 -31.54
N LEU A 58 3.85 8.27 -30.54
CA LEU A 58 2.40 8.19 -30.70
C LEU A 58 1.71 9.53 -30.45
N ALA A 59 2.45 10.64 -30.34
CA ALA A 59 1.91 11.92 -29.88
C ALA A 59 0.65 12.38 -30.64
N ASP A 60 0.63 12.15 -31.96
CA ASP A 60 -0.46 12.56 -32.85
C ASP A 60 -1.43 11.42 -33.20
N TRP A 61 -1.29 10.24 -32.57
CA TRP A 61 -2.14 9.08 -32.82
C TRP A 61 -3.42 9.14 -31.97
N SER A 62 -4.54 8.79 -32.58
CA SER A 62 -5.81 8.56 -31.91
C SER A 62 -5.88 7.16 -31.29
N SER A 63 -6.93 6.89 -30.52
CA SER A 63 -7.21 5.54 -30.03
C SER A 63 -7.54 4.56 -31.15
N ASP A 64 -8.19 5.02 -32.21
CA ASP A 64 -8.52 4.19 -33.37
C ASP A 64 -7.28 3.80 -34.18
N ASP A 65 -6.27 4.68 -34.27
CA ASP A 65 -5.00 4.38 -34.95
C ASP A 65 -4.25 3.24 -34.24
N ILE A 66 -4.26 3.26 -32.90
CA ILE A 66 -3.63 2.21 -32.08
C ILE A 66 -4.32 0.86 -32.31
N TRP A 67 -5.66 0.82 -32.27
CA TRP A 67 -6.40 -0.41 -32.52
C TRP A 67 -6.25 -0.92 -33.95
N THR A 68 -6.19 -0.02 -34.92
CA THR A 68 -5.92 -0.35 -36.33
C THR A 68 -4.53 -0.97 -36.48
N MET A 69 -3.51 -0.37 -35.88
CA MET A 69 -2.15 -0.94 -35.85
C MET A 69 -2.14 -2.32 -35.20
N LEU A 70 -2.79 -2.49 -34.04
CA LEU A 70 -2.87 -3.80 -33.38
C LEU A 70 -3.56 -4.85 -34.27
N ALA A 71 -4.61 -4.48 -35.00
CA ALA A 71 -5.29 -5.39 -35.92
C ALA A 71 -4.38 -5.79 -37.10
N LEU A 72 -3.60 -4.86 -37.64
CA LEU A 72 -2.60 -5.15 -38.69
C LEU A 72 -1.46 -6.04 -38.15
N LEU A 73 -1.02 -5.81 -36.91
CA LEU A 73 -0.01 -6.61 -36.22
C LEU A 73 -0.48 -8.05 -35.90
N ALA A 74 -1.79 -8.28 -35.83
CA ALA A 74 -2.36 -9.59 -35.53
C ALA A 74 -2.38 -10.54 -36.74
N ASP A 75 -2.32 -10.01 -37.96
CA ASP A 75 -2.29 -10.79 -39.19
C ASP A 75 -0.91 -10.68 -39.86
N PRO A 76 -0.10 -11.78 -39.85
CA PRO A 76 1.22 -11.79 -40.47
C PRO A 76 1.23 -11.45 -41.97
N GLY A 77 0.10 -11.62 -42.66
CA GLY A 77 -0.03 -11.32 -44.09
C GLY A 77 -0.14 -9.82 -44.42
N ASN A 78 -0.47 -8.99 -43.42
CA ASN A 78 -0.72 -7.56 -43.62
C ASN A 78 0.54 -6.68 -43.56
N MET A 79 1.70 -7.25 -43.24
CA MET A 79 2.93 -6.49 -43.04
C MET A 79 4.11 -7.06 -43.82
N SER A 80 5.00 -6.17 -44.24
CA SER A 80 6.27 -6.52 -44.90
C SER A 80 7.36 -6.98 -43.91
N PHE A 81 7.06 -7.00 -42.62
CA PHE A 81 7.94 -7.43 -41.53
C PHE A 81 7.16 -8.27 -40.52
N GLY A 82 7.86 -9.14 -39.80
CA GLY A 82 7.24 -9.97 -38.76
C GLY A 82 6.73 -9.12 -37.60
N SER A 83 5.51 -9.39 -37.15
CA SER A 83 4.96 -8.74 -35.96
C SER A 83 5.84 -9.03 -34.73
N PRO A 84 6.17 -8.03 -33.90
CA PRO A 84 6.85 -8.25 -32.62
C PRO A 84 5.92 -8.83 -31.55
N LEU A 85 4.61 -8.91 -31.82
CA LEU A 85 3.59 -9.42 -30.90
C LEU A 85 2.98 -10.69 -31.47
N LEU A 86 2.66 -11.64 -30.58
CA LEU A 86 1.91 -12.83 -30.97
C LEU A 86 0.44 -12.45 -31.21
N PRO A 87 -0.23 -12.98 -32.25
CA PRO A 87 -1.65 -12.75 -32.50
C PRO A 87 -2.53 -13.08 -31.27
N ALA A 88 -2.19 -14.14 -30.53
CA ALA A 88 -2.87 -14.52 -29.29
C ALA A 88 -2.80 -13.42 -28.21
N THR A 89 -1.68 -12.70 -28.10
CA THR A 89 -1.52 -11.59 -27.15
C THR A 89 -2.45 -10.43 -27.51
N ILE A 90 -2.55 -10.10 -28.80
CA ILE A 90 -3.42 -9.02 -29.28
C ILE A 90 -4.90 -9.41 -29.09
N HIS A 91 -5.25 -10.65 -29.39
CA HIS A 91 -6.60 -11.17 -29.14
C HIS A 91 -6.97 -11.10 -27.66
N ARG A 92 -6.09 -11.56 -26.76
CA ARG A 92 -6.32 -11.48 -25.31
C ARG A 92 -6.46 -10.04 -24.82
N LEU A 93 -5.64 -9.12 -25.33
CA LEU A 93 -5.74 -7.68 -25.04
C LEU A 93 -7.12 -7.13 -25.47
N SER A 94 -7.55 -7.45 -26.70
CA SER A 94 -8.85 -7.03 -27.22
C SER A 94 -10.01 -7.54 -26.35
N GLU A 95 -9.97 -8.79 -25.91
CA GLU A 95 -11.00 -9.37 -25.04
C GLU A 95 -11.09 -8.63 -23.69
N ILE A 96 -9.94 -8.31 -23.06
CA ILE A 96 -9.90 -7.56 -21.81
C ILE A 96 -10.52 -6.16 -21.99
N TYR A 97 -10.15 -5.44 -23.05
CA TYR A 97 -10.72 -4.13 -23.34
C TYR A 97 -12.20 -4.22 -23.71
N ARG A 98 -12.64 -5.27 -24.41
CA ARG A 98 -14.06 -5.50 -24.69
C ARG A 98 -14.85 -5.69 -23.40
N ALA A 99 -14.36 -6.52 -22.48
CA ALA A 99 -14.98 -6.75 -21.17
C ALA A 99 -15.05 -5.45 -20.35
N GLY A 100 -13.96 -4.67 -20.32
CA GLY A 100 -13.91 -3.36 -19.64
C GLY A 100 -14.82 -2.28 -20.24
N ASN A 101 -15.34 -2.47 -21.46
CA ASN A 101 -16.30 -1.58 -22.10
C ASN A 101 -17.71 -2.23 -22.20
N GLY A 102 -18.03 -3.17 -21.31
CA GLY A 102 -19.37 -3.78 -21.22
C GLY A 102 -19.74 -4.61 -22.44
N GLY A 103 -18.76 -5.29 -23.05
CA GLY A 103 -18.96 -6.12 -24.24
C GLY A 103 -18.91 -5.34 -25.55
N THR A 104 -18.87 -4.01 -25.52
CA THR A 104 -18.84 -3.17 -26.72
C THR A 104 -17.43 -2.66 -27.00
N CYS A 105 -16.82 -3.13 -28.09
CA CYS A 105 -15.53 -2.63 -28.57
C CYS A 105 -15.60 -2.56 -30.10
N GLY A 106 -15.63 -1.35 -30.66
CA GLY A 106 -15.88 -1.08 -32.09
C GLY A 106 -14.75 -1.48 -33.04
N VAL A 107 -13.81 -2.31 -32.60
CA VAL A 107 -12.63 -2.75 -33.37
C VAL A 107 -12.94 -3.95 -34.27
N VAL A 108 -14.14 -4.54 -34.15
CA VAL A 108 -14.61 -5.55 -35.12
C VAL A 108 -14.78 -4.87 -36.48
N MET A 109 -13.88 -5.20 -37.40
CA MET A 109 -13.82 -4.67 -38.75
C MET A 109 -15.18 -4.79 -39.46
N GLY A 110 -15.78 -3.66 -39.85
CA GLY A 110 -16.73 -3.65 -40.97
C GLY A 110 -17.95 -2.73 -40.91
N GLU A 111 -18.45 -2.29 -39.75
CA GLU A 111 -19.76 -1.60 -39.72
C GLU A 111 -19.72 -0.18 -39.13
N SER A 112 -20.40 0.72 -39.84
CA SER A 112 -20.46 2.18 -39.66
C SER A 112 -21.46 2.62 -38.58
N GLY A 113 -21.55 1.87 -37.48
CA GLY A 113 -22.29 2.28 -36.28
C GLY A 113 -21.47 3.23 -35.39
N ALA A 114 -22.13 3.96 -34.49
CA ALA A 114 -21.48 4.88 -33.55
C ALA A 114 -20.39 4.16 -32.72
N ARG A 115 -19.13 4.31 -33.15
CA ARG A 115 -17.96 3.69 -32.54
C ARG A 115 -17.61 4.41 -31.24
N ALA A 116 -17.81 3.76 -30.10
CA ALA A 116 -17.00 4.09 -28.93
C ALA A 116 -15.66 3.37 -29.09
N SER A 117 -14.56 4.11 -29.15
CA SER A 117 -13.23 3.49 -29.11
C SER A 117 -13.07 2.72 -27.79
N CYS A 118 -12.28 1.64 -27.79
CA CYS A 118 -12.09 0.80 -26.60
C CYS A 118 -11.14 1.51 -25.63
N GLY A 119 -11.69 2.51 -24.94
CA GLY A 119 -10.99 3.46 -24.08
C GLY A 119 -11.07 3.13 -22.59
N SER A 120 -11.51 1.91 -22.24
CA SER A 120 -11.52 1.40 -20.86
C SER A 120 -10.13 1.58 -20.23
N ARG A 121 -10.11 2.04 -18.99
CA ARG A 121 -8.87 2.23 -18.22
C ARG A 121 -8.82 1.19 -17.13
N PHE A 122 -7.70 0.49 -17.03
CA PHE A 122 -7.42 -0.47 -15.98
C PHE A 122 -6.37 0.12 -15.03
N GLY A 123 -6.43 -0.26 -13.76
CA GLY A 123 -5.55 0.28 -12.74
C GLY A 123 -5.45 -0.63 -11.53
N CYS A 124 -4.87 -0.13 -10.46
CA CYS A 124 -4.75 -0.90 -9.22
C CYS A 124 -6.13 -1.22 -8.64
N ALA A 125 -6.32 -2.47 -8.21
CA ALA A 125 -7.59 -3.01 -7.72
C ALA A 125 -8.24 -2.19 -6.59
N PHE A 126 -7.46 -1.50 -5.76
CA PHE A 126 -7.95 -0.78 -4.58
C PHE A 126 -7.82 0.74 -4.70
N CYS A 127 -7.38 1.24 -5.86
CA CYS A 127 -7.11 2.66 -6.03
C CYS A 127 -8.41 3.47 -6.09
N CYS A 128 -8.58 4.36 -5.12
CA CYS A 128 -9.72 5.26 -5.01
C CYS A 128 -9.57 6.51 -5.90
N VAL A 129 -8.44 6.69 -6.60
CA VAL A 129 -8.17 7.86 -7.46
C VAL A 129 -8.97 7.82 -8.77
N ALA A 130 -9.42 6.64 -9.21
CA ALA A 130 -10.20 6.48 -10.44
C ALA A 130 -11.60 7.14 -10.40
N GLY A 131 -12.00 7.67 -9.23
CA GLY A 131 -13.31 8.30 -9.00
C GLY A 131 -14.17 7.50 -8.03
N ASP A 132 -15.44 7.86 -7.98
CA ASP A 132 -16.48 7.23 -7.17
C ASP A 132 -16.71 5.75 -7.51
N ARG A 133 -16.45 5.33 -8.76
CA ARG A 133 -16.64 3.96 -9.25
C ARG A 133 -15.54 3.55 -10.22
N ASP A 134 -15.21 2.25 -10.22
CA ASP A 134 -14.36 1.66 -11.26
C ASP A 134 -15.26 1.07 -12.35
N LYS A 135 -15.65 1.92 -13.31
CA LYS A 135 -16.58 1.54 -14.38
C LYS A 135 -16.07 0.38 -15.23
N SER A 136 -14.75 0.31 -15.45
CA SER A 136 -14.14 -0.74 -16.26
C SER A 136 -14.26 -2.08 -15.53
N LEU A 137 -13.87 -2.12 -14.25
CA LEU A 137 -13.97 -3.35 -13.46
C LEU A 137 -15.43 -3.77 -13.25
N GLU A 138 -16.32 -2.83 -12.96
CA GLU A 138 -17.76 -3.09 -12.86
C GLU A 138 -18.32 -3.69 -14.15
N ALA A 139 -17.90 -3.21 -15.32
CA ALA A 139 -18.31 -3.79 -16.60
C ALA A 139 -17.72 -5.20 -16.82
N MET A 140 -16.46 -5.42 -16.43
CA MET A 140 -15.82 -6.74 -16.57
C MET A 140 -16.52 -7.81 -15.74
N ILE A 141 -16.83 -7.53 -14.48
CA ILE A 141 -17.37 -8.54 -13.55
C ILE A 141 -18.81 -8.98 -13.86
N GLU A 142 -19.51 -8.30 -14.76
CA GLU A 142 -20.80 -8.77 -15.31
C GLU A 142 -20.62 -9.98 -16.23
N ASP A 143 -19.43 -10.16 -16.81
CA ASP A 143 -19.06 -11.40 -17.51
C ASP A 143 -18.57 -12.43 -16.47
N GLU A 144 -19.15 -13.63 -16.50
CA GLU A 144 -18.82 -14.73 -15.59
C GLU A 144 -17.33 -15.08 -15.62
N GLN A 145 -16.65 -14.90 -16.76
CA GLN A 145 -15.20 -15.13 -16.90
C GLN A 145 -14.38 -14.30 -15.89
N TYR A 146 -14.83 -13.08 -15.60
CA TYR A 146 -14.15 -12.15 -14.69
C TYR A 146 -14.82 -12.04 -13.33
N GLY A 147 -15.82 -12.89 -13.04
CA GLY A 147 -16.56 -12.87 -11.77
C GLY A 147 -15.67 -13.03 -10.52
N HIS A 148 -14.51 -13.68 -10.67
CA HIS A 148 -13.49 -13.81 -9.62
C HIS A 148 -12.91 -12.48 -9.13
N LEU A 149 -13.02 -11.40 -9.91
CA LEU A 149 -12.55 -10.06 -9.52
C LEU A 149 -13.57 -9.27 -8.67
N ARG A 150 -14.80 -9.76 -8.53
CA ARG A 150 -15.88 -9.09 -7.77
C ARG A 150 -15.49 -8.71 -6.34
N PRO A 151 -14.81 -9.57 -5.54
CA PRO A 151 -14.39 -9.22 -4.19
C PRO A 151 -13.44 -8.00 -4.15
N LEU A 152 -12.66 -7.77 -5.21
CA LEU A 152 -11.75 -6.62 -5.31
C LEU A 152 -12.52 -5.33 -5.53
N ASN A 153 -13.54 -5.36 -6.39
CA ASN A 153 -14.44 -4.24 -6.60
C ASN A 153 -15.21 -3.89 -5.31
N ASP A 154 -15.74 -4.90 -4.62
CA ASP A 154 -16.44 -4.72 -3.35
C ASP A 154 -15.51 -4.11 -2.28
N PHE A 155 -14.25 -4.56 -2.21
CA PHE A 155 -13.26 -4.02 -1.28
C PHE A 155 -12.89 -2.57 -1.60
N ARG A 156 -12.70 -2.24 -2.88
CA ARG A 156 -12.46 -0.87 -3.34
C ARG A 156 -13.61 0.06 -2.96
N ASN A 157 -14.85 -0.37 -3.21
CA ASN A 157 -16.04 0.42 -2.89
C ASN A 157 -16.21 0.59 -1.38
N TYR A 158 -15.86 -0.42 -0.58
CA TYR A 158 -15.78 -0.30 0.87
C TYR A 158 -14.76 0.75 1.31
N LEU A 159 -13.55 0.77 0.73
CA LEU A 159 -12.53 1.79 1.03
C LEU A 159 -13.03 3.21 0.73
N LEU A 160 -13.71 3.41 -0.40
CA LEU A 160 -14.35 4.69 -0.74
C LEU A 160 -15.42 5.06 0.27
N ALA A 161 -16.22 4.10 0.71
CA ALA A 161 -17.32 4.36 1.62
C ALA A 161 -16.83 4.86 2.99
N ILE A 162 -15.72 4.30 3.50
CA ILE A 162 -15.17 4.63 4.80
C ILE A 162 -14.14 5.77 4.78
N GLN A 163 -13.74 6.28 3.61
CA GLN A 163 -12.61 7.22 3.51
C GLN A 163 -12.83 8.51 4.32
N TRP A 164 -14.07 8.96 4.41
CA TRP A 164 -14.47 10.18 5.13
C TRP A 164 -15.11 9.88 6.49
N ASP A 165 -15.10 8.63 6.94
CA ASP A 165 -15.54 8.25 8.27
C ASP A 165 -14.46 8.61 9.30
N MET A 166 -14.63 9.76 9.96
CA MET A 166 -13.66 10.25 10.96
C MET A 166 -13.67 9.39 12.24
N SER A 167 -14.74 8.64 12.54
CA SER A 167 -14.75 7.75 13.71
C SER A 167 -13.87 6.51 13.51
N ARG A 168 -13.37 6.29 12.29
CA ARG A 168 -12.42 5.23 11.95
C ARG A 168 -10.97 5.70 11.96
N ARG A 169 -10.71 6.95 12.36
CA ARG A 169 -9.37 7.56 12.34
C ARG A 169 -8.76 7.55 13.74
N GLU A 170 -7.43 7.55 13.78
CA GLU A 170 -6.68 7.82 15.00
C GLU A 170 -6.54 9.33 15.20
N LEU A 171 -6.64 9.79 16.46
CA LEU A 171 -6.49 11.22 16.80
C LEU A 171 -5.04 11.61 17.07
N ILE A 172 -4.15 10.65 17.35
CA ILE A 172 -2.77 10.92 17.75
C ILE A 172 -1.92 11.26 16.52
N GLY A 173 -1.40 12.48 16.49
CA GLY A 173 -0.46 12.96 15.48
C GLY A 173 0.87 12.21 15.49
N ARG A 174 1.52 12.21 14.32
CA ARG A 174 2.76 11.45 14.10
C ARG A 174 4.05 12.22 14.37
N SER A 175 3.97 13.54 14.44
CA SER A 175 5.09 14.45 14.62
C SER A 175 5.07 15.06 16.02
N LEU A 176 6.26 15.23 16.58
CA LEU A 176 6.47 15.93 17.84
C LEU A 176 6.84 17.39 17.53
N SER A 177 6.22 18.35 18.21
CA SER A 177 6.63 19.76 18.16
C SER A 177 7.87 19.99 19.02
N ASP A 178 8.64 21.04 18.74
CA ASP A 178 9.81 21.41 19.57
C ASP A 178 9.45 21.69 21.04
N ALA A 179 8.21 22.09 21.33
CA ALA A 179 7.69 22.24 22.70
C ALA A 179 7.36 20.92 23.42
N GLY A 180 7.55 19.76 22.79
CA GLY A 180 7.22 18.44 23.36
C GLY A 180 5.72 18.09 23.36
N TYR A 181 4.98 18.53 22.34
CA TYR A 181 3.55 18.26 22.16
C TYR A 181 3.29 17.47 20.88
N THR A 182 2.22 16.68 20.87
CA THR A 182 1.68 16.06 19.65
C THR A 182 0.34 16.66 19.29
N ARG A 183 0.05 16.74 18.00
CA ARG A 183 -1.22 17.25 17.48
C ARG A 183 -2.34 16.22 17.71
N VAL A 184 -3.50 16.66 18.19
CA VAL A 184 -4.70 15.83 18.36
C VAL A 184 -5.69 16.16 17.25
N GLN A 185 -5.74 15.33 16.23
CA GLN A 185 -6.60 15.49 15.05
C GLN A 185 -6.72 14.16 14.32
N ALA A 186 -7.90 13.86 13.77
CA ALA A 186 -8.10 12.71 12.89
C ALA A 186 -7.10 12.73 11.70
N ASP A 187 -6.21 11.74 11.63
CA ASP A 187 -5.21 11.61 10.55
C ASP A 187 -5.44 10.31 9.76
N THR A 188 -4.80 9.22 10.18
CA THR A 188 -4.84 7.96 9.43
C THR A 188 -5.86 6.99 10.04
N TYR A 189 -6.12 5.86 9.38
CA TYR A 189 -7.04 4.85 9.91
C TYR A 189 -6.57 4.33 11.26
N SER A 190 -7.50 4.15 12.19
CA SER A 190 -7.23 3.56 13.50
C SER A 190 -6.74 2.12 13.36
N TYR A 191 -6.06 1.62 14.40
CA TYR A 191 -5.65 0.21 14.48
C TYR A 191 -6.79 -0.77 14.18
N LEU A 192 -7.97 -0.56 14.78
CA LEU A 192 -9.12 -1.43 14.58
C LEU A 192 -9.55 -1.47 13.10
N THR A 193 -9.54 -0.31 12.44
CA THR A 193 -9.85 -0.22 11.01
C THR A 193 -8.78 -0.92 10.18
N ARG A 194 -7.50 -0.72 10.46
CA ARG A 194 -6.39 -1.41 9.75
C ARG A 194 -6.47 -2.94 9.90
N VAL A 195 -6.80 -3.43 11.10
CA VAL A 195 -7.02 -4.86 11.37
C VAL A 195 -8.25 -5.39 10.64
N ASP A 196 -9.34 -4.63 10.59
CA ASP A 196 -10.54 -5.00 9.84
C ASP A 196 -10.29 -5.08 8.32
N LEU A 197 -9.48 -4.16 7.78
CA LEU A 197 -9.03 -4.22 6.40
C LEU A 197 -8.16 -5.46 6.12
N LEU A 198 -7.23 -5.79 7.02
CA LEU A 198 -6.42 -7.00 6.90
C LEU A 198 -7.29 -8.26 6.94
N LYS A 199 -8.26 -8.33 7.85
CA LYS A 199 -9.23 -9.44 7.95
C LYS A 199 -9.97 -9.67 6.63
N LYS A 200 -10.41 -8.60 5.99
CA LYS A 200 -11.09 -8.63 4.68
C LYS A 200 -10.16 -9.09 3.58
N LEU A 201 -8.95 -8.53 3.46
CA LEU A 201 -7.97 -8.93 2.45
C LEU A 201 -7.54 -10.41 2.60
N CYS A 202 -7.22 -10.86 3.81
CA CYS A 202 -6.93 -12.27 4.06
C CYS A 202 -8.11 -13.18 3.67
N SER A 203 -9.35 -12.73 3.90
CA SER A 203 -10.55 -13.50 3.52
C SER A 203 -10.72 -13.56 2.00
N ILE A 204 -10.43 -12.47 1.29
CA ILE A 204 -10.43 -12.41 -0.18
C ILE A 204 -9.41 -13.40 -0.75
N ASP A 205 -8.17 -13.38 -0.26
CA ASP A 205 -7.12 -14.33 -0.69
C ASP A 205 -7.52 -15.78 -0.42
N ALA A 206 -8.11 -16.05 0.76
CA ALA A 206 -8.56 -17.39 1.12
C ALA A 206 -9.73 -17.88 0.28
N THR A 207 -10.64 -16.99 -0.12
CA THR A 207 -11.72 -17.32 -1.05
C THR A 207 -11.20 -17.53 -2.47
N GLU A 208 -10.18 -16.78 -2.91
CA GLU A 208 -9.58 -16.98 -4.23
C GLU A 208 -8.83 -18.32 -4.33
N ARG A 209 -8.10 -18.72 -3.29
CA ARG A 209 -7.51 -20.07 -3.23
C ARG A 209 -8.58 -21.16 -3.30
N ALA A 210 -9.67 -21.02 -2.54
CA ALA A 210 -10.78 -21.98 -2.58
C ALA A 210 -11.47 -22.02 -3.96
N ARG A 211 -11.62 -20.87 -4.63
CA ARG A 211 -12.13 -20.80 -6.00
C ARG A 211 -11.22 -21.52 -6.98
N ALA A 212 -9.91 -21.26 -6.92
CA ALA A 212 -8.91 -21.91 -7.77
C ALA A 212 -8.94 -23.44 -7.60
N GLU A 213 -8.95 -23.92 -6.36
CA GLU A 213 -9.05 -25.35 -6.03
C GLU A 213 -10.35 -25.97 -6.57
N ALA A 214 -11.49 -25.31 -6.37
CA ALA A 214 -12.77 -25.77 -6.91
C ALA A 214 -12.79 -25.81 -8.45
N HIS A 215 -12.18 -24.81 -9.11
CA HIS A 215 -12.08 -24.75 -10.56
C HIS A 215 -11.17 -25.86 -11.11
N SER A 216 -10.04 -26.11 -10.45
CA SER A 216 -9.13 -27.23 -10.75
C SER A 216 -9.83 -28.58 -10.59
N GLY A 217 -10.61 -28.76 -9.52
CA GLY A 217 -11.44 -29.95 -9.34
C GLY A 217 -12.52 -30.13 -10.43
N ALA A 218 -13.17 -29.04 -10.85
CA ALA A 218 -14.14 -29.07 -11.93
C ALA A 218 -13.49 -29.45 -13.28
N LEU A 219 -12.30 -28.94 -13.57
CA LEU A 219 -11.53 -29.28 -14.76
C LEU A 219 -11.13 -30.77 -14.74
N ALA A 220 -10.57 -31.24 -13.62
CA ALA A 220 -10.10 -32.61 -13.47
C ALA A 220 -11.23 -33.65 -13.57
N THR A 221 -12.45 -33.28 -13.14
CA THR A 221 -13.64 -34.14 -13.25
C THR A 221 -14.34 -34.07 -14.61
N GLY A 222 -13.94 -33.14 -15.49
CA GLY A 222 -14.60 -32.89 -16.77
C GLY A 222 -15.93 -32.15 -16.64
N SER A 223 -16.20 -31.52 -15.50
CA SER A 223 -17.40 -30.69 -15.27
C SER A 223 -17.36 -29.38 -16.06
N ILE A 224 -16.16 -28.91 -16.41
CA ILE A 224 -15.90 -27.77 -17.30
C ILE A 224 -14.95 -28.21 -18.43
N PRO A 225 -15.00 -27.57 -19.61
CA PRO A 225 -14.15 -27.95 -20.74
C PRO A 225 -12.68 -27.64 -20.49
N ASP A 226 -11.80 -28.47 -21.04
CA ASP A 226 -10.35 -28.27 -20.95
C ASP A 226 -9.85 -27.25 -21.99
N THR A 227 -9.97 -25.97 -21.65
CA THR A 227 -9.47 -24.84 -22.44
C THR A 227 -8.29 -24.15 -21.76
N GLU A 228 -7.52 -23.36 -22.50
CA GLU A 228 -6.42 -22.57 -21.95
C GLU A 228 -6.89 -21.63 -20.83
N GLU A 229 -8.06 -20.99 -21.02
CA GLU A 229 -8.65 -20.09 -20.02
C GLU A 229 -9.02 -20.82 -18.73
N ASN A 230 -9.61 -22.01 -18.81
CA ASN A 230 -9.96 -22.79 -17.62
C ASN A 230 -8.72 -23.32 -16.91
N ARG A 231 -7.67 -23.72 -17.65
CA ARG A 231 -6.38 -24.06 -17.05
C ARG A 231 -5.76 -22.89 -16.30
N LEU A 232 -5.81 -21.68 -16.86
CA LEU A 232 -5.31 -20.47 -16.19
C LEU A 232 -6.06 -20.19 -14.88
N LEU A 233 -7.38 -20.42 -14.86
CA LEU A 233 -8.23 -20.22 -13.68
C LEU A 233 -8.10 -21.33 -12.62
N CYS A 234 -7.35 -22.41 -12.88
CA CYS A 234 -7.07 -23.45 -11.88
C CYS A 234 -6.10 -22.98 -10.77
N GLU A 235 -5.38 -21.89 -11.01
CA GLU A 235 -4.49 -21.25 -10.03
C GLU A 235 -5.14 -20.01 -9.42
N PRO A 236 -4.74 -19.58 -8.21
CA PRO A 236 -5.14 -18.28 -7.66
C PRO A 236 -4.72 -17.15 -8.60
N GLN A 237 -5.66 -16.30 -8.99
CA GLN A 237 -5.41 -15.16 -9.89
C GLN A 237 -4.78 -13.97 -9.18
N PHE A 238 -4.91 -13.91 -7.86
CA PHE A 238 -4.32 -12.89 -7.01
C PHE A 238 -4.09 -13.43 -5.59
N GLU A 239 -3.08 -12.86 -4.93
CA GLU A 239 -2.83 -13.04 -3.50
C GLU A 239 -2.19 -11.75 -2.96
N PHE A 240 -2.91 -11.01 -2.13
CA PHE A 240 -2.51 -9.68 -1.68
C PHE A 240 -1.75 -9.66 -0.36
N VAL A 241 -1.87 -10.71 0.44
CA VAL A 241 -1.22 -10.83 1.76
C VAL A 241 -0.28 -12.03 1.74
N THR A 242 0.88 -11.86 1.12
CA THR A 242 1.98 -12.84 1.21
C THR A 242 2.57 -12.87 2.63
N PRO A 243 3.28 -13.94 3.03
CA PRO A 243 3.97 -13.98 4.32
C PRO A 243 4.92 -12.79 4.55
N GLN A 244 5.62 -12.36 3.50
CA GLN A 244 6.50 -11.19 3.54
C GLN A 244 5.73 -9.90 3.86
N GLN A 245 4.60 -9.68 3.18
CA GLN A 245 3.73 -8.51 3.43
C GLN A 245 3.09 -8.61 4.82
N LEU A 246 2.71 -9.81 5.26
CA LEU A 246 2.13 -10.03 6.57
C LEU A 246 3.08 -9.66 7.70
N VAL A 247 4.35 -10.06 7.61
CA VAL A 247 5.39 -9.68 8.58
C VAL A 247 5.62 -8.16 8.57
N ALA A 248 5.66 -7.53 7.39
CA ALA A 248 5.76 -6.08 7.29
C ALA A 248 4.56 -5.38 7.99
N ILE A 249 3.34 -5.84 7.73
CA ILE A 249 2.12 -5.33 8.38
C ILE A 249 2.19 -5.53 9.89
N ASP A 250 2.60 -6.71 10.34
CA ASP A 250 2.74 -7.04 11.76
C ASP A 250 3.74 -6.14 12.48
N PHE A 251 4.89 -5.87 11.86
CA PHE A 251 5.90 -4.96 12.37
C PHE A 251 5.35 -3.55 12.62
N PHE A 252 4.53 -3.01 11.70
CA PHE A 252 3.92 -1.69 11.89
C PHE A 252 2.74 -1.71 12.88
N LEU A 253 1.91 -2.75 12.87
CA LEU A 253 0.78 -2.87 13.79
C LEU A 253 1.23 -3.08 15.23
N SER A 254 2.32 -3.83 15.47
CA SER A 254 2.86 -4.09 16.81
C SER A 254 3.41 -2.84 17.51
N MET A 255 3.80 -1.81 16.75
CA MET A 255 4.20 -0.50 17.31
C MET A 255 3.01 0.41 17.61
N HIS A 256 1.77 -0.03 17.38
CA HIS A 256 0.59 0.80 17.60
C HIS A 256 0.07 0.70 19.04
N HIS A 257 -0.38 1.81 19.63
CA HIS A 257 -0.80 1.90 21.03
C HIS A 257 -2.07 1.09 21.39
N TYR A 258 -2.96 0.86 20.42
CA TYR A 258 -4.13 -0.03 20.57
C TYR A 258 -3.89 -1.50 20.21
N ALA A 259 -2.67 -1.88 19.83
CA ALA A 259 -2.39 -3.29 19.57
C ALA A 259 -2.43 -4.07 20.91
N PRO A 260 -3.29 -5.11 21.03
CA PRO A 260 -3.57 -5.74 22.31
C PRO A 260 -2.52 -6.78 22.71
N HIS A 261 -1.80 -7.36 21.74
CA HIS A 261 -0.84 -8.42 21.97
C HIS A 261 0.19 -8.51 20.86
N ALA A 262 1.26 -9.28 21.09
CA ALA A 262 2.27 -9.57 20.09
C ALA A 262 1.68 -10.32 18.88
N PHE A 263 2.26 -10.11 17.71
CA PHE A 263 1.87 -10.72 16.44
C PHE A 263 0.40 -10.49 16.02
N PRO A 264 -0.12 -9.24 16.09
CA PRO A 264 -1.53 -8.96 15.79
C PRO A 264 -1.93 -9.31 14.34
N ALA A 265 -1.06 -9.13 13.35
CA ALA A 265 -1.38 -9.46 11.97
C ALA A 265 -1.38 -10.98 11.74
N LEU A 266 -0.42 -11.70 12.34
CA LEU A 266 -0.37 -13.16 12.22
C LEU A 266 -1.55 -13.82 12.94
N ALA A 267 -2.05 -13.24 14.03
CA ALA A 267 -3.30 -13.69 14.65
C ALA A 267 -4.50 -13.58 13.68
N VAL A 268 -4.60 -12.49 12.90
CA VAL A 268 -5.62 -12.35 11.85
C VAL A 268 -5.42 -13.39 10.75
N TRP A 269 -4.18 -13.60 10.31
CA TRP A 269 -3.88 -14.61 9.29
C TRP A 269 -4.23 -16.01 9.77
N HIS A 270 -3.91 -16.37 11.02
CA HIS A 270 -4.24 -17.65 11.65
C HIS A 270 -5.76 -17.87 11.73
N ASP A 271 -6.51 -16.85 12.17
CA ASP A 271 -7.97 -16.87 12.21
C ASP A 271 -8.58 -17.26 10.85
N VAL A 272 -8.05 -16.71 9.76
CA VAL A 272 -8.58 -16.92 8.40
C VAL A 272 -8.07 -18.23 7.79
N ASN A 273 -6.76 -18.46 7.84
CA ASN A 273 -6.08 -19.52 7.09
C ASN A 273 -6.00 -20.84 7.84
N VAL A 274 -6.03 -20.82 9.17
CA VAL A 274 -5.99 -22.03 10.01
C VAL A 274 -7.36 -22.33 10.60
N LEU A 275 -8.06 -21.33 11.13
CA LEU A 275 -9.38 -21.53 11.75
C LEU A 275 -10.56 -21.37 10.77
N GLY A 276 -10.30 -20.98 9.52
CA GLY A 276 -11.33 -20.89 8.49
C GLY A 276 -12.32 -19.74 8.65
N ARG A 277 -12.03 -18.73 9.49
CA ARG A 277 -12.90 -17.55 9.63
C ARG A 277 -12.94 -16.75 8.33
N ARG A 278 -14.08 -16.14 8.02
CA ARG A 278 -14.26 -15.28 6.85
C ARG A 278 -14.94 -13.99 7.27
N TYR A 279 -14.41 -12.88 6.76
CA TYR A 279 -14.86 -11.53 7.09
C TYR A 279 -15.44 -10.88 5.82
N PRO A 280 -16.78 -10.92 5.64
CA PRO A 280 -17.40 -10.35 4.45
C PRO A 280 -17.27 -8.84 4.42
N ILE A 281 -17.31 -8.30 3.20
CA ILE A 281 -17.24 -6.86 2.97
C ILE A 281 -18.67 -6.30 3.06
N PRO A 282 -18.96 -5.40 4.01
CA PRO A 282 -20.27 -4.78 4.09
C PRO A 282 -20.44 -3.79 2.95
N LYS A 283 -21.65 -3.72 2.39
CA LYS A 283 -22.04 -2.65 1.47
C LYS A 283 -22.44 -1.43 2.28
N LEU A 284 -21.70 -0.33 2.09
CA LEU A 284 -21.88 0.92 2.81
C LEU A 284 -22.03 2.06 1.80
N GLU A 285 -22.85 3.05 2.14
CA GLU A 285 -22.95 4.28 1.38
C GLU A 285 -21.78 5.22 1.72
N PRO A 286 -21.16 5.90 0.73
CA PRO A 286 -20.09 6.83 1.00
C PRO A 286 -20.51 8.04 1.83
N LEU A 287 -19.69 8.36 2.83
CA LEU A 287 -19.84 9.59 3.61
C LEU A 287 -19.29 10.80 2.84
N PRO A 288 -19.93 11.98 2.92
CA PRO A 288 -19.39 13.21 2.37
C PRO A 288 -18.12 13.62 3.13
N LYS A 289 -17.23 14.35 2.47
CA LYS A 289 -16.01 14.89 3.09
C LYS A 289 -16.39 15.89 4.20
N PRO A 290 -16.09 15.63 5.48
CA PRO A 290 -16.33 16.59 6.55
C PRO A 290 -15.20 17.62 6.63
N GLU A 291 -15.44 18.68 7.38
CA GLU A 291 -14.37 19.54 7.89
C GLU A 291 -13.57 18.77 8.95
N ILE A 292 -12.24 18.78 8.84
CA ILE A 292 -11.38 18.04 9.76
C ILE A 292 -11.11 18.90 10.99
N VAL A 293 -11.74 18.55 12.10
CA VAL A 293 -11.59 19.25 13.38
C VAL A 293 -10.21 18.99 13.97
N MET A 294 -9.48 20.06 14.28
CA MET A 294 -8.26 20.02 15.09
C MET A 294 -8.66 20.24 16.55
N HIS A 295 -8.32 19.29 17.42
CA HIS A 295 -8.74 19.31 18.83
C HIS A 295 -7.74 19.99 19.77
N GLY A 296 -6.49 20.15 19.33
CA GLY A 296 -5.45 20.87 20.06
C GLY A 296 -4.11 20.13 20.08
N TRP A 297 -3.25 20.50 21.03
CA TRP A 297 -1.93 19.91 21.25
C TRP A 297 -1.86 19.22 22.61
N TYR A 298 -1.50 17.94 22.64
CA TYR A 298 -1.35 17.17 23.88
C TYR A 298 0.12 17.08 24.32
N PRO A 299 0.45 17.37 25.58
CA PRO A 299 1.83 17.34 26.07
C PRO A 299 2.36 15.92 26.24
N VAL A 300 3.50 15.59 25.64
CA VAL A 300 4.12 14.25 25.72
C VAL A 300 5.61 14.25 26.10
N GLY A 301 6.27 15.41 26.09
CA GLY A 301 7.73 15.47 26.24
C GLY A 301 8.42 14.80 25.05
N GLU A 302 9.40 13.95 25.30
CA GLU A 302 9.99 13.04 24.28
C GLU A 302 9.33 11.66 24.32
N TYR A 303 8.01 11.63 24.59
CA TYR A 303 7.26 10.43 24.98
C TYR A 303 7.71 9.84 26.32
N ASP A 304 8.02 10.73 27.26
CA ASP A 304 8.58 10.43 28.59
C ASP A 304 7.89 11.15 29.75
N ARG A 305 6.91 12.03 29.48
CA ARG A 305 6.27 12.89 30.49
C ARG A 305 5.48 12.12 31.57
N GLU A 306 4.38 11.46 31.18
CA GLU A 306 3.48 10.80 32.14
C GLU A 306 3.64 9.27 32.16
N ALA A 307 4.04 8.70 31.03
CA ALA A 307 4.11 7.26 30.82
C ALA A 307 5.40 6.90 30.05
N PRO A 308 6.57 6.94 30.71
CA PRO A 308 7.86 6.77 30.04
C PRO A 308 7.91 5.53 29.15
N SER A 309 8.44 5.68 27.94
CA SER A 309 8.56 4.62 26.94
C SER A 309 10.03 4.24 26.71
N VAL A 310 10.28 2.99 26.30
CA VAL A 310 11.64 2.49 25.99
C VAL A 310 11.81 2.11 24.52
N GLY A 311 10.74 2.22 23.73
CA GLY A 311 10.73 1.92 22.31
C GLY A 311 11.14 0.48 22.02
N LEU A 312 12.03 0.30 21.05
CA LEU A 312 12.50 -0.99 20.55
C LEU A 312 13.52 -1.68 21.46
N ARG A 313 13.84 -1.14 22.65
CA ARG A 313 14.75 -1.82 23.58
C ARG A 313 14.12 -3.05 24.23
N SER A 314 14.84 -4.18 24.29
CA SER A 314 14.42 -5.38 25.03
C SER A 314 15.54 -5.87 25.94
N LEU A 315 15.28 -5.89 27.25
CA LEU A 315 16.24 -6.40 28.24
C LEU A 315 16.42 -7.92 28.12
N ASP A 316 15.34 -8.64 27.80
CA ASP A 316 15.38 -10.09 27.59
C ASP A 316 16.29 -10.41 26.40
N ALA A 317 16.15 -9.69 25.27
CA ALA A 317 17.04 -9.86 24.12
C ALA A 317 18.50 -9.53 24.50
N GLU A 318 18.74 -8.43 25.22
CA GLU A 318 20.08 -8.07 25.69
C GLU A 318 20.73 -9.17 26.54
N GLN A 319 19.95 -9.86 27.37
CA GLN A 319 20.42 -10.94 28.23
C GLN A 319 20.71 -12.22 27.44
N TRP A 320 19.83 -12.58 26.50
CA TRP A 320 19.87 -13.88 25.83
C TRP A 320 20.61 -13.90 24.49
N ASN A 321 20.79 -12.75 23.83
CA ASN A 321 21.46 -12.65 22.53
C ASN A 321 22.88 -13.25 22.51
N PRO A 322 23.73 -13.10 23.56
CA PRO A 322 25.04 -13.77 23.57
C PRO A 322 24.98 -15.29 23.47
N TYR A 323 23.88 -15.92 23.88
CA TYR A 323 23.69 -17.37 23.83
C TYR A 323 22.95 -17.80 22.56
N ARG A 324 21.96 -17.02 22.12
CA ARG A 324 21.13 -17.33 20.94
C ARG A 324 21.81 -16.97 19.62
N HIS A 325 22.68 -15.96 19.63
CA HIS A 325 23.35 -15.43 18.45
C HIS A 325 24.83 -15.13 18.75
N PRO A 326 25.64 -16.18 19.01
CA PRO A 326 27.03 -16.01 19.44
C PRO A 326 27.91 -15.29 18.41
N ASP A 327 27.56 -15.37 17.12
CA ASP A 327 28.33 -14.80 16.02
C ASP A 327 28.01 -13.31 15.74
N ARG A 328 27.06 -12.71 16.48
CA ARG A 328 26.68 -11.31 16.27
C ARG A 328 27.65 -10.34 16.94
N PRO A 329 27.88 -9.16 16.34
CA PRO A 329 28.83 -8.18 16.87
C PRO A 329 28.39 -7.56 18.21
N GLY A 330 27.10 -7.65 18.57
CA GLY A 330 26.60 -7.08 19.81
C GLY A 330 25.28 -7.70 20.24
N ARG A 331 25.01 -7.60 21.56
CA ARG A 331 23.76 -8.04 22.18
C ARG A 331 22.58 -7.07 21.94
N TYR A 332 22.87 -5.84 21.51
CA TYR A 332 21.91 -4.78 21.19
C TYR A 332 22.51 -3.91 20.07
N ALA A 333 21.68 -3.09 19.45
CA ALA A 333 22.13 -2.06 18.52
C ALA A 333 21.90 -0.65 19.10
N ARG A 334 22.56 0.36 18.51
CA ARG A 334 22.31 1.77 18.82
C ARG A 334 21.83 2.50 17.58
N THR A 335 20.83 3.35 17.75
CA THR A 335 20.35 4.25 16.70
C THR A 335 21.34 5.38 16.45
N THR A 336 21.12 6.14 15.37
CA THR A 336 21.86 7.37 15.08
C THR A 336 21.67 8.44 16.17
N GLY A 337 20.55 8.42 16.89
CA GLY A 337 20.31 9.27 18.08
C GLY A 337 20.98 8.76 19.36
N GLY A 338 21.72 7.65 19.31
CA GLY A 338 22.45 7.10 20.45
C GLY A 338 21.62 6.22 21.39
N GLU A 339 20.36 5.97 21.05
CA GLU A 339 19.46 5.14 21.86
C GLU A 339 19.72 3.66 21.67
N GLN A 340 19.54 2.86 22.72
CA GLN A 340 19.66 1.41 22.66
C GLN A 340 18.34 0.78 22.18
N THR A 341 18.44 -0.17 21.25
CA THR A 341 17.33 -0.98 20.74
C THR A 341 17.71 -2.46 20.76
N VAL A 342 16.78 -3.36 20.44
CA VAL A 342 17.17 -4.71 20.01
C VAL A 342 18.20 -4.67 18.89
N TYR A 343 18.94 -5.76 18.71
CA TYR A 343 19.75 -5.93 17.52
C TYR A 343 18.88 -5.80 16.26
N PHE A 344 19.42 -5.19 15.22
CA PHE A 344 18.78 -5.10 13.92
C PHE A 344 19.86 -5.06 12.83
N GLU A 345 19.48 -5.41 11.62
CA GLU A 345 20.31 -5.27 10.43
C GLU A 345 19.80 -4.12 9.56
N GLU A 346 20.71 -3.52 8.79
CA GLU A 346 20.37 -2.45 7.85
C GLU A 346 20.40 -2.94 6.40
N ALA A 347 19.52 -2.38 5.59
CA ALA A 347 19.47 -2.56 4.14
C ALA A 347 19.29 -1.20 3.45
N SER A 348 19.38 -1.15 2.12
CA SER A 348 19.20 0.09 1.35
C SER A 348 17.78 0.66 1.44
N GLN A 349 16.80 -0.21 1.73
CA GLN A 349 15.40 0.10 1.93
C GLN A 349 14.82 -0.75 3.06
N PHE A 350 13.57 -0.49 3.45
CA PHE A 350 12.87 -1.38 4.38
C PHE A 350 12.67 -2.73 3.69
N GLU A 351 13.16 -3.79 4.31
CA GLU A 351 13.19 -5.12 3.72
C GLU A 351 12.69 -6.14 4.74
N VAL A 352 11.93 -7.11 4.23
CA VAL A 352 11.54 -8.30 4.96
C VAL A 352 12.09 -9.50 4.21
N ASP A 353 12.82 -10.36 4.91
CA ASP A 353 13.32 -11.62 4.35
C ASP A 353 12.12 -12.53 4.00
N ALA A 354 11.90 -12.76 2.71
CA ALA A 354 10.73 -13.48 2.23
C ALA A 354 10.75 -14.97 2.62
N GLU A 355 11.92 -15.60 2.66
CA GLU A 355 12.06 -17.02 2.99
C GLU A 355 11.86 -17.23 4.50
N ALA A 356 12.51 -16.42 5.32
CA ALA A 356 12.36 -16.49 6.77
C ALA A 356 10.92 -16.11 7.21
N ALA A 357 10.32 -15.10 6.56
CA ALA A 357 8.92 -14.74 6.81
C ALA A 357 7.97 -15.88 6.44
N CYS A 358 8.18 -16.54 5.29
CA CYS A 358 7.39 -17.70 4.88
C CYS A 358 7.52 -18.83 5.91
N LEU A 359 8.75 -19.24 6.23
CA LEU A 359 9.04 -20.30 7.19
C LEU A 359 8.34 -20.03 8.53
N PHE A 360 8.51 -18.83 9.09
CA PHE A 360 7.91 -18.50 10.38
C PHE A 360 6.38 -18.53 10.33
N VAL A 361 5.77 -17.86 9.34
CA VAL A 361 4.30 -17.76 9.23
C VAL A 361 3.66 -19.12 8.99
N THR A 362 4.23 -19.95 8.13
CA THR A 362 3.60 -21.21 7.72
C THR A 362 3.99 -22.41 8.57
N CYS A 363 5.16 -22.39 9.21
CA CYS A 363 5.69 -23.57 9.92
C CYS A 363 5.84 -23.36 11.43
N GLU A 364 6.13 -22.15 11.91
CA GLU A 364 6.40 -21.90 13.34
C GLU A 364 5.21 -21.30 14.08
N TYR A 365 4.47 -20.41 13.43
CA TYR A 365 3.33 -19.69 14.03
C TYR A 365 2.05 -20.56 14.09
N GLY A 366 2.12 -21.65 14.87
CA GLY A 366 0.98 -22.52 15.14
C GLY A 366 0.03 -21.98 16.22
N THR A 367 -1.09 -22.67 16.45
CA THR A 367 -2.11 -22.29 17.44
C THR A 367 -1.53 -22.16 18.86
N ALA A 368 -0.64 -23.06 19.26
CA ALA A 368 -0.01 -23.01 20.58
C ALA A 368 0.87 -21.76 20.74
N PHE A 369 1.65 -21.40 19.72
CA PHE A 369 2.47 -20.19 19.72
C PHE A 369 1.60 -18.94 19.78
N MET A 370 0.56 -18.87 18.94
CA MET A 370 -0.40 -17.77 18.92
C MET A 370 -1.02 -17.52 20.31
N LEU A 371 -1.51 -18.58 20.98
CA LEU A 371 -2.10 -18.47 22.32
C LEU A 371 -1.08 -17.99 23.37
N GLN A 372 0.19 -18.42 23.29
CA GLN A 372 1.23 -17.93 24.19
C GLN A 372 1.52 -16.43 23.98
N MET A 373 1.51 -15.99 22.72
CA MET A 373 1.83 -14.59 22.37
C MET A 373 0.70 -13.61 22.68
N GLN A 374 -0.55 -14.08 22.83
CA GLN A 374 -1.67 -13.23 23.25
C GLN A 374 -1.47 -12.58 24.64
N HIS A 375 -0.57 -13.12 25.46
CA HIS A 375 -0.23 -12.57 26.78
C HIS A 375 1.00 -11.66 26.77
N ARG A 376 1.61 -11.42 25.60
CA ARG A 376 2.80 -10.56 25.45
C ARG A 376 2.39 -9.21 24.89
N ASP A 377 3.09 -8.16 25.31
CA ASP A 377 2.89 -6.80 24.78
C ASP A 377 3.10 -6.76 23.27
N ALA A 378 2.31 -5.96 22.57
CA ALA A 378 2.36 -5.87 21.12
C ALA A 378 3.76 -5.61 20.56
N ILE A 379 4.51 -4.71 21.20
CA ILE A 379 5.86 -4.33 20.76
C ILE A 379 6.85 -5.51 20.68
N GLU A 380 6.58 -6.62 21.38
CA GLU A 380 7.44 -7.81 21.32
C GLU A 380 7.54 -8.36 19.90
N SER A 381 6.52 -8.19 19.06
CA SER A 381 6.60 -8.59 17.65
C SER A 381 7.62 -7.74 16.88
N ALA A 382 7.56 -6.40 16.97
CA ALA A 382 8.54 -5.54 16.32
C ALA A 382 9.97 -5.82 16.78
N ARG A 383 10.15 -6.08 18.08
CA ARG A 383 11.43 -6.47 18.68
C ARG A 383 11.92 -7.80 18.14
N PHE A 384 11.04 -8.80 18.07
CA PHE A 384 11.34 -10.13 17.54
C PHE A 384 11.78 -10.05 16.07
N TRP A 385 11.02 -9.37 15.22
CA TRP A 385 11.33 -9.29 13.79
C TRP A 385 12.68 -8.68 13.49
N LEU A 386 13.04 -7.61 14.21
CA LEU A 386 14.36 -7.00 14.11
C LEU A 386 15.44 -7.90 14.68
N ASN A 387 15.21 -8.46 15.86
CA ASN A 387 16.20 -9.25 16.56
C ASN A 387 16.50 -10.57 15.85
N GLU A 388 15.56 -11.17 15.13
CA GLU A 388 15.83 -12.37 14.33
C GLU A 388 16.38 -12.04 12.92
N GLY A 389 16.49 -10.76 12.54
CA GLY A 389 16.99 -10.34 11.23
C GLY A 389 15.97 -10.53 10.09
N ILE A 390 14.72 -10.89 10.41
CA ILE A 390 13.63 -11.08 9.44
C ILE A 390 13.21 -9.72 8.86
N VAL A 391 13.22 -8.66 9.68
CA VAL A 391 13.01 -7.28 9.23
C VAL A 391 14.34 -6.52 9.30
N LYS A 392 14.68 -5.86 8.20
CA LYS A 392 15.87 -5.00 8.08
C LYS A 392 15.44 -3.56 7.87
N LEU A 393 16.07 -2.65 8.60
CA LEU A 393 15.74 -1.23 8.55
C LEU A 393 16.53 -0.53 7.45
N PRO A 394 15.96 0.50 6.79
CA PRO A 394 16.75 1.33 5.89
C PRO A 394 17.94 1.95 6.61
N THR A 395 19.09 2.02 5.94
CA THR A 395 20.33 2.61 6.47
C THR A 395 20.09 3.98 7.10
N ARG A 396 20.53 4.16 8.35
CA ARG A 396 20.40 5.39 9.16
C ARG A 396 18.96 5.82 9.49
N MET A 397 17.95 4.96 9.26
CA MET A 397 16.55 5.26 9.60
C MET A 397 16.09 4.64 10.92
N ALA A 398 16.95 3.90 11.64
CA ALA A 398 16.57 3.22 12.88
C ALA A 398 15.96 4.14 13.95
N GLN A 399 16.43 5.39 14.07
CA GLN A 399 15.86 6.36 15.01
C GLN A 399 14.38 6.63 14.74
N ARG A 400 13.97 6.71 13.46
CA ARG A 400 12.56 6.93 13.10
C ARG A 400 11.65 5.82 13.62
N TYR A 401 12.09 4.57 13.54
CA TYR A 401 11.32 3.43 14.05
C TYR A 401 11.33 3.37 15.57
N GLN A 402 12.43 3.77 16.21
CA GLN A 402 12.50 3.96 17.66
C GLN A 402 11.47 5.00 18.14
N ASP A 403 11.36 6.14 17.47
CA ASP A 403 10.39 7.19 17.80
C ASP A 403 8.94 6.72 17.60
N MET A 404 8.68 5.95 16.53
CA MET A 404 7.38 5.32 16.30
C MET A 404 7.01 4.34 17.43
N ALA A 405 7.95 3.50 17.85
CA ALA A 405 7.76 2.55 18.95
C ALA A 405 7.55 3.24 20.30
N LYS A 406 8.31 4.30 20.59
CA LYS A 406 8.14 5.13 21.78
C LYS A 406 6.75 5.76 21.84
N ARG A 407 6.31 6.38 20.74
CA ARG A 407 4.96 6.96 20.63
C ARG A 407 3.88 5.94 20.94
N GLY A 408 3.94 4.76 20.30
CA GLY A 408 3.01 3.68 20.54
C GLY A 408 2.98 3.22 22.00
N GLN A 409 4.15 2.98 22.59
CA GLN A 409 4.25 2.58 23.99
C GLN A 409 3.75 3.63 24.96
N TYR A 410 4.05 4.90 24.72
CA TYR A 410 3.64 6.00 25.60
C TYR A 410 2.12 6.04 25.74
N PHE A 411 1.38 6.04 24.63
CA PHE A 411 -0.09 6.09 24.68
C PHE A 411 -0.71 4.80 25.20
N ALA A 412 -0.11 3.63 24.93
CA ALA A 412 -0.56 2.36 25.52
C ALA A 412 -0.40 2.39 27.06
N ARG A 413 0.76 2.82 27.55
CA ARG A 413 1.05 2.93 28.98
C ARG A 413 0.24 4.02 29.66
N LEU A 414 -0.02 5.14 28.96
CA LEU A 414 -0.87 6.22 29.45
C LEU A 414 -2.30 5.72 29.67
N ALA A 415 -2.87 5.01 28.68
CA ALA A 415 -4.19 4.39 28.81
C ALA A 415 -4.26 3.40 29.98
N GLN A 416 -3.23 2.54 30.14
CA GLN A 416 -3.15 1.61 31.26
C GLN A 416 -3.05 2.33 32.62
N ARG A 417 -2.18 3.35 32.71
CA ARG A 417 -1.97 4.14 33.93
C ARG A 417 -3.24 4.86 34.38
N LEU A 418 -4.00 5.42 33.42
CA LEU A 418 -5.24 6.13 33.67
C LEU A 418 -6.46 5.21 33.70
N ASN A 419 -6.28 3.91 33.44
CA ASN A 419 -7.34 2.91 33.35
C ASN A 419 -8.45 3.31 32.34
N LEU A 420 -8.04 3.71 31.14
CA LEU A 420 -8.92 4.17 30.06
C LEU A 420 -9.05 3.12 28.97
N THR A 421 -10.27 2.96 28.47
CA THR A 421 -10.53 2.30 27.18
C THR A 421 -10.02 3.16 26.01
N PRO A 422 -9.91 2.62 24.79
CA PRO A 422 -9.49 3.40 23.61
C PRO A 422 -10.30 4.69 23.39
N ALA A 423 -11.62 4.62 23.52
CA ALA A 423 -12.50 5.78 23.34
C ALA A 423 -12.36 6.80 24.48
N GLU A 424 -12.14 6.34 25.71
CA GLU A 424 -11.89 7.23 26.84
C GLU A 424 -10.52 7.90 26.76
N LEU A 425 -9.51 7.21 26.21
CA LEU A 425 -8.22 7.83 25.90
C LEU A 425 -8.40 8.96 24.90
N ASP A 426 -9.12 8.75 23.80
CA ASP A 426 -9.39 9.80 22.82
C ASP A 426 -10.07 11.02 23.45
N ALA A 427 -11.09 10.80 24.29
CA ALA A 427 -11.76 11.88 25.04
C ALA A 427 -10.81 12.59 26.02
N HIS A 428 -9.93 11.84 26.70
CA HIS A 428 -8.90 12.39 27.58
C HIS A 428 -7.92 13.28 26.82
N LEU A 429 -7.45 12.83 25.64
CA LEU A 429 -6.53 13.61 24.81
C LEU A 429 -7.16 14.92 24.35
N VAL A 430 -8.42 14.90 23.91
CA VAL A 430 -9.15 16.10 23.48
C VAL A 430 -9.36 17.08 24.63
N SER A 431 -9.77 16.59 25.80
CA SER A 431 -10.09 17.43 26.97
C SER A 431 -8.86 18.05 27.64
N ASN A 432 -7.67 17.47 27.45
CA ASN A 432 -6.42 17.94 28.03
C ASN A 432 -5.47 18.55 26.98
N ALA A 433 -5.95 18.76 25.74
CA ALA A 433 -5.19 19.44 24.71
C ALA A 433 -5.24 20.97 24.89
N ILE A 434 -4.14 21.65 24.58
CA ILE A 434 -4.07 23.12 24.54
C ILE A 434 -4.42 23.64 23.13
N SER A 435 -4.86 24.89 23.05
CA SER A 435 -5.19 25.54 21.77
C SER A 435 -3.95 25.78 20.90
N ASP A 436 -4.14 25.98 19.60
CA ASP A 436 -3.06 26.43 18.69
C ASP A 436 -2.42 27.72 19.20
N THR A 437 -3.23 28.67 19.67
CA THR A 437 -2.72 29.94 20.19
C THR A 437 -1.83 29.79 21.41
N ASP A 438 -2.13 28.84 22.30
CA ASP A 438 -1.31 28.56 23.47
C ASP A 438 -0.04 27.80 23.08
N HIS A 439 -0.13 26.89 22.11
CA HIS A 439 1.02 26.13 21.61
C HIS A 439 2.02 27.03 20.87
N ASP A 440 1.55 27.92 19.99
CA ASP A 440 2.39 28.90 19.28
C ASP A 440 3.14 29.82 20.26
N ALA A 441 2.49 30.20 21.36
CA ALA A 441 3.11 31.00 22.41
C ALA A 441 4.26 30.25 23.11
N LEU A 442 4.18 28.92 23.23
CA LEU A 442 5.27 28.09 23.78
C LEU A 442 6.47 27.97 22.84
N LEU A 443 6.23 28.00 21.52
CA LEU A 443 7.29 27.96 20.52
C LEU A 443 8.03 29.30 20.35
N GLY A 444 7.51 30.38 20.96
CA GLY A 444 8.10 31.71 20.84
C GLY A 444 7.94 32.31 19.45
N HIS A 445 6.97 31.86 18.66
CA HIS A 445 6.65 32.46 17.37
C HIS A 445 6.06 33.86 17.60
N ASP A 446 6.86 34.89 17.27
CA ASP A 446 6.39 36.26 17.26
C ASP A 446 5.40 36.44 16.10
N LYS A 447 4.12 36.65 16.41
CA LYS A 447 3.04 36.79 15.41
C LYS A 447 3.31 37.90 14.39
N VAL A 448 4.17 38.86 14.73
CA VAL A 448 4.62 39.95 13.86
C VAL A 448 5.41 39.46 12.65
N GLN A 449 6.14 38.34 12.78
CA GLN A 449 6.97 37.82 11.68
C GLN A 449 6.16 37.09 10.62
N LEU A 450 5.02 36.48 10.97
CA LEU A 450 4.14 35.77 10.03
C LEU A 450 3.28 36.74 9.20
N SER A 451 2.81 37.85 9.79
CA SER A 451 2.03 38.86 9.04
C SER A 451 2.87 39.61 7.99
N LEU A 452 4.19 39.72 8.20
CA LEU A 452 5.11 40.30 7.23
C LEU A 452 5.28 39.46 5.95
N PHE A 453 5.04 38.14 6.01
CA PHE A 453 5.05 37.28 4.82
C PHE A 453 3.68 37.21 4.13
N GLU A 454 2.58 37.42 4.87
CA GLU A 454 1.23 37.55 4.29
C GLU A 454 0.99 38.92 3.64
N GLU A 455 1.62 40.00 4.12
CA GLU A 455 1.57 41.33 3.48
C GLU A 455 2.56 41.48 2.31
N ALA A 456 3.52 40.55 2.16
CA ALA A 456 4.51 40.54 1.09
C ALA A 456 4.17 39.56 -0.07
N ALA A 457 3.04 38.84 0.03
CA ALA A 457 2.46 38.00 -1.03
C ALA A 457 1.22 38.69 -1.62
#